data_AF-A0A285ZU97-F1
#
_entry.id   AF-A0A285ZU97-F1
#
_cell.length_a   1.000
_cell.length_b   1.000
_cell.length_c   1.000
_cell.angle_alpha   90.00
_cell.angle_beta   90.00
_cell.angle_gamma   90.00
#
_symmetry.space_group_name_H-M   'P 1'
#
loop_
_entity.id
_entity.type
_entity.pdbx_description
1 polymer ?
#
loop_
_entity_poly.entity_id
_entity_poly.type
_entity_poly.pdbx_seq_one_letter_code
_entity_poly.pdbx_strand_id
1 'polypeptide(L)'
;MKKFFLTALAAISLAFMACAPSKLDIQEASITSDVLIEVRQVLNDSISLYVGNVFYLNSKQIVGDDMFPLHASTRDPSEFEKLTPTDVLNSDEEFLNYLRRKAPDMMNVGIVIGETAYNEVGFEEAIAVEKLTKIFQKIQGGSLTLFHEKEGHLTDMKKLY
;
A
#
# COMPACT_ATOMS: atom_id res chain seq x y z
N MET A 1 -32.21 -31.90 -24.35
CA MET A 1 -32.37 -31.13 -23.08
C MET A 1 -31.11 -31.04 -22.22
N LYS A 2 -30.22 -32.04 -22.17
CA LYS A 2 -28.98 -31.99 -21.34
C LYS A 2 -27.93 -30.94 -21.76
N LYS A 3 -27.96 -30.44 -23.00
CA LYS A 3 -26.98 -29.46 -23.53
C LYS A 3 -27.24 -28.01 -23.12
N PHE A 4 -28.48 -27.67 -22.73
CA PHE A 4 -28.83 -26.32 -22.26
C PHE A 4 -28.45 -26.07 -20.80
N PHE A 5 -28.30 -27.13 -20.01
CA PHE A 5 -27.90 -27.02 -18.61
C PHE A 5 -26.41 -26.69 -18.45
N LEU A 6 -25.55 -27.20 -19.35
CA LEU A 6 -24.11 -26.89 -19.33
C LEU A 6 -23.81 -25.45 -19.73
N THR A 7 -24.53 -24.90 -20.72
CA THR A 7 -24.38 -23.50 -21.13
C THR A 7 -24.90 -22.53 -20.07
N ALA A 8 -25.96 -22.88 -19.35
CA ALA A 8 -26.43 -22.08 -18.21
C ALA A 8 -25.43 -22.11 -17.02
N LEU A 9 -24.83 -23.26 -16.72
CA LEU A 9 -23.80 -23.36 -15.66
C LEU A 9 -22.53 -22.55 -16.01
N ALA A 10 -22.12 -22.58 -17.28
CA ALA A 10 -20.99 -21.79 -17.76
C ALA A 10 -21.27 -20.27 -17.74
N ALA A 11 -22.50 -19.86 -18.06
CA ALA A 11 -22.90 -18.45 -18.00
C ALA A 11 -22.96 -17.91 -16.55
N ILE A 12 -23.41 -18.73 -15.59
CA ILE A 12 -23.41 -18.37 -14.16
C ILE A 12 -21.97 -18.30 -13.62
N SER A 13 -21.09 -19.23 -14.04
CA SER A 13 -19.67 -19.19 -13.69
C SER A 13 -18.95 -17.93 -14.18
N LEU A 14 -19.33 -17.40 -15.35
CA LEU A 14 -18.76 -16.16 -15.89
C LEU A 14 -19.30 -14.91 -15.17
N ALA A 15 -20.55 -14.94 -14.69
CA ALA A 15 -21.13 -13.86 -13.90
C ALA A 15 -20.47 -13.72 -12.50
N PHE A 16 -19.91 -14.80 -11.95
CA PHE A 16 -19.11 -14.76 -10.72
C PHE A 16 -17.62 -14.42 -10.93
N MET A 17 -17.16 -14.30 -12.18
CA MET A 17 -15.74 -14.06 -12.50
C MET A 17 -15.40 -12.61 -12.86
N ALA A 18 -16.37 -11.69 -12.95
CA ALA A 18 -16.07 -10.33 -13.39
C ALA A 18 -16.97 -9.27 -12.73
N CYS A 19 -16.68 -8.99 -11.46
CA CYS A 19 -16.83 -7.63 -10.93
C CYS A 19 -15.43 -7.14 -10.58
N ALA A 20 -14.61 -6.85 -11.60
CA ALA A 20 -13.42 -6.06 -11.37
C ALA A 20 -13.86 -4.71 -10.78
N PRO A 21 -13.23 -4.24 -9.70
CA PRO A 21 -13.62 -2.99 -9.05
C PRO A 21 -13.56 -1.85 -10.06
N SER A 22 -14.60 -1.02 -10.08
CA SER A 22 -14.66 0.11 -10.98
C SER A 22 -13.62 1.16 -10.58
N LYS A 23 -13.26 2.05 -11.51
CA LYS A 23 -12.37 3.18 -11.22
C LYS A 23 -12.89 4.04 -10.05
N LEU A 24 -14.22 4.14 -9.91
CA LEU A 24 -14.85 4.83 -8.78
C LEU A 24 -14.57 4.09 -7.46
N ASP A 25 -14.80 2.78 -7.43
CA ASP A 25 -14.58 1.96 -6.23
C ASP A 25 -13.12 2.02 -5.75
N ILE A 26 -12.17 1.99 -6.69
CA ILE A 26 -10.73 2.11 -6.41
C ILE A 26 -10.42 3.47 -5.77
N GLN A 27 -10.99 4.55 -6.30
CA GLN A 27 -10.79 5.89 -5.76
C GLN A 27 -11.44 6.05 -4.38
N GLU A 28 -12.65 5.55 -4.19
CA GLU A 28 -13.35 5.60 -2.91
C GLU A 28 -12.59 4.79 -1.84
N ALA A 29 -12.11 3.60 -2.17
CA ALA A 29 -11.30 2.79 -1.26
C ALA A 29 -9.97 3.46 -0.88
N SER A 30 -9.33 4.17 -1.82
CA SER A 30 -8.12 4.94 -1.54
C SER A 30 -8.39 6.16 -0.66
N ILE A 31 -9.47 6.91 -0.91
CA ILE A 31 -9.85 8.10 -0.13
C ILE A 31 -10.27 7.73 1.30
N THR A 32 -10.87 6.56 1.48
CA THR A 32 -11.32 6.05 2.79
C THR A 32 -10.23 5.31 3.56
N SER A 33 -9.02 5.19 2.99
CA SER A 33 -7.87 4.63 3.70
C SER A 33 -7.33 5.66 4.70
N ASP A 34 -7.22 5.26 5.96
CA ASP A 34 -6.70 6.09 7.05
C ASP A 34 -5.19 6.34 6.89
N VAL A 35 -4.48 5.36 6.33
CA VAL A 35 -3.06 5.44 5.98
C VAL A 35 -2.83 4.77 4.64
N LEU A 36 -2.07 5.41 3.75
CA LEU A 36 -1.60 4.84 2.49
C LEU A 36 -0.08 4.65 2.56
N ILE A 37 0.41 3.43 2.34
CA ILE A 37 1.84 3.14 2.19
C ILE A 37 2.15 3.06 0.70
N GLU A 38 2.82 4.07 0.15
CA GLU A 38 3.18 4.10 -1.25
C GLU A 38 4.62 3.65 -1.45
N VAL A 39 4.80 2.46 -2.03
CA VAL A 39 6.11 1.92 -2.38
C VAL A 39 6.49 2.42 -3.76
N ARG A 40 7.59 3.16 -3.86
CA ARG A 40 8.07 3.77 -5.12
C ARG A 40 9.57 3.96 -5.12
N GLN A 41 10.17 4.11 -6.30
CA GLN A 41 11.56 4.53 -6.37
C GLN A 41 11.65 6.04 -6.14
N VAL A 42 12.37 6.44 -5.08
CA VAL A 42 12.69 7.86 -4.81
C VAL A 42 14.16 8.07 -5.14
N LEU A 43 14.45 8.87 -6.18
CA LEU A 43 15.79 9.00 -6.75
C LEU A 43 16.78 9.76 -5.83
N ASN A 44 16.28 10.65 -4.97
CA ASN A 44 17.11 11.56 -4.17
C ASN A 44 16.93 11.42 -2.65
N ASP A 45 16.05 10.55 -2.18
CA ASP A 45 15.74 10.46 -0.75
C ASP A 45 15.89 9.03 -0.25
N SER A 46 16.77 8.84 0.74
CA SER A 46 16.92 7.58 1.48
C SER A 46 15.96 7.49 2.67
N ILE A 47 15.17 8.55 2.91
CA ILE A 47 14.24 8.66 4.04
C ILE A 47 12.81 8.41 3.53
N SER A 48 12.04 7.68 4.31
CA SER A 48 10.61 7.55 4.11
C SER A 48 9.86 8.77 4.64
N LEU A 49 8.87 9.23 3.90
CA LEU A 49 8.19 10.50 4.19
C LEU A 49 6.74 10.24 4.56
N TYR A 50 6.29 10.81 5.68
CA TYR A 50 4.88 10.80 6.06
C TYR A 50 4.26 12.17 5.81
N VAL A 51 3.37 12.26 4.82
CA VAL A 51 2.78 13.51 4.31
C VAL A 51 1.27 13.37 4.28
N GLY A 52 0.57 14.13 5.13
CA GLY A 52 -0.87 13.92 5.34
C GLY A 52 -1.12 12.52 5.92
N ASN A 53 -1.83 11.66 5.19
CA ASN A 53 -2.05 10.25 5.52
C ASN A 53 -1.20 9.28 4.67
N VAL A 54 -0.29 9.79 3.84
CA VAL A 54 0.52 8.99 2.92
C VAL A 54 1.93 8.81 3.47
N PHE A 55 2.35 7.56 3.63
CA PHE A 55 3.72 7.16 3.93
C PHE A 55 4.42 6.69 2.66
N TYR A 56 5.36 7.47 2.15
CA TYR A 56 6.19 7.09 1.02
C TYR A 56 7.35 6.21 1.49
N LEU A 57 7.39 4.97 1.00
CA LEU A 57 8.42 3.99 1.28
C LEU A 57 9.29 3.79 0.03
N ASN A 58 10.60 3.99 0.14
CA ASN A 58 11.48 3.80 -0.99
C ASN A 58 11.63 2.30 -1.30
N SER A 59 11.42 1.88 -2.55
CA SER A 59 11.56 0.47 -2.96
C SER A 59 12.95 -0.10 -2.65
N LYS A 60 14.01 0.72 -2.63
CA LYS A 60 15.36 0.34 -2.16
C LYS A 60 15.37 -0.23 -0.74
N GLN A 61 14.53 0.31 0.13
CA GLN A 61 14.42 -0.14 1.53
C GLN A 61 13.70 -1.48 1.64
N ILE A 62 12.89 -1.87 0.65
CA ILE A 62 12.27 -3.19 0.58
C ILE A 62 13.25 -4.26 0.07
N VAL A 63 14.06 -3.94 -0.94
CA VAL A 63 15.01 -4.87 -1.59
C VAL A 63 16.11 -5.35 -0.63
N GLY A 64 16.51 -4.53 0.34
CA GLY A 64 17.61 -4.84 1.26
C GLY A 64 17.40 -6.01 2.24
N ASP A 65 16.31 -6.78 2.07
CA ASP A 65 15.83 -7.89 2.91
C ASP A 65 15.51 -7.56 4.39
N ASP A 66 16.03 -6.46 4.92
CA ASP A 66 15.69 -5.89 6.21
C ASP A 66 15.17 -4.45 6.02
N MET A 67 13.85 -4.24 6.20
CA MET A 67 13.24 -2.90 6.03
C MET A 67 13.73 -1.91 7.10
N PHE A 68 14.30 -2.44 8.17
CA PHE A 68 14.81 -1.68 9.30
C PHE A 68 16.35 -1.60 9.26
N PRO A 69 16.94 -0.50 9.73
CA PRO A 69 16.29 0.69 10.29
C PRO A 69 15.57 1.52 9.22
N LEU A 70 14.32 1.90 9.53
CA LEU A 70 13.48 2.74 8.68
C LEU A 70 13.56 4.18 9.18
N HIS A 71 14.16 5.05 8.37
CA HIS A 71 14.20 6.48 8.62
C HIS A 71 12.89 7.10 8.15
N ALA A 72 12.13 7.71 9.06
CA ALA A 72 10.81 8.28 8.78
C ALA A 72 10.75 9.76 9.19
N SER A 73 10.27 10.62 8.30
CA SER A 73 10.16 12.06 8.52
C SER A 73 8.73 12.54 8.22
N THR A 74 8.10 13.22 9.17
CA THR A 74 6.78 13.83 8.93
C THR A 74 6.96 15.16 8.22
N ARG A 75 6.35 15.33 7.04
CA ARG A 75 6.39 16.60 6.28
C ARG A 75 5.02 17.24 6.25
N ASP A 76 5.01 18.56 6.39
CA ASP A 76 3.83 19.37 6.11
C ASP A 76 3.73 19.54 4.59
N PRO A 77 2.58 19.22 3.95
CA PRO A 77 2.38 19.44 2.52
C PRO A 77 2.60 20.89 2.08
N SER A 78 2.31 21.87 2.97
CA SER A 78 2.45 23.29 2.70
C SER A 78 3.87 23.83 2.92
N GLU A 79 4.70 23.13 3.71
CA GLU A 79 6.08 23.51 4.03
C GLU A 79 7.06 22.35 3.76
N PHE A 80 6.94 21.70 2.60
CA PHE A 80 7.69 20.48 2.29
C PHE A 80 9.23 20.66 2.33
N GLU A 81 9.70 21.87 1.99
CA GLU A 81 11.13 22.25 1.99
C GLU A 81 11.74 22.37 3.38
N LYS A 82 10.91 22.46 4.43
CA LYS A 82 11.38 22.60 5.81
C LYS A 82 12.00 21.31 6.30
N LEU A 83 13.21 21.42 6.85
CA LEU A 83 13.87 20.30 7.52
C LEU A 83 13.06 19.92 8.76
N THR A 84 12.62 18.67 8.80
CA THR A 84 11.89 18.09 9.93
C THR A 84 12.73 16.98 10.55
N PRO A 85 12.57 16.73 11.87
CA PRO A 85 13.23 15.61 12.53
C PRO A 85 12.93 14.29 11.80
N THR A 86 13.95 13.44 11.72
CA THR A 86 13.83 12.09 11.19
C THR A 86 13.85 11.11 12.37
N ASP A 87 12.77 10.36 12.53
CA ASP A 87 12.68 9.26 13.46
C ASP A 87 13.36 8.02 12.87
N VAL A 88 14.07 7.26 13.70
CA VAL A 88 14.67 5.98 13.32
C VAL A 88 13.84 4.88 13.94
N LEU A 89 13.20 4.07 13.11
CA LEU A 89 12.33 2.97 13.51
C LEU A 89 13.10 1.67 13.27
N ASN A 90 13.24 0.84 14.31
CA ASN A 90 14.13 -0.33 14.26
C ASN A 90 13.38 -1.66 14.23
N SER A 91 12.04 -1.61 14.26
CA SER A 91 11.20 -2.80 14.28
C SER A 91 9.79 -2.51 13.76
N ASP A 92 9.07 -3.58 13.42
CA ASP A 92 7.64 -3.53 13.11
C ASP A 92 6.83 -2.81 14.20
N GLU A 93 7.16 -3.05 15.47
CA GLU A 93 6.44 -2.46 16.60
C GLU A 93 6.70 -0.96 16.69
N GLU A 94 7.94 -0.51 16.52
CA GLU A 94 8.27 0.91 16.45
C GLU A 94 7.58 1.59 15.28
N PHE A 95 7.50 0.92 14.12
CA PHE A 95 6.80 1.45 12.96
C PHE A 95 5.29 1.57 13.18
N LEU A 96 4.63 0.54 13.71
CA LEU A 96 3.21 0.61 14.05
C LEU A 96 2.93 1.66 15.13
N ASN A 97 3.81 1.79 16.12
CA ASN A 97 3.69 2.82 17.14
C ASN A 97 3.89 4.22 16.57
N TYR A 98 4.80 4.39 15.60
CA TYR A 98 4.94 5.64 14.85
C TYR A 98 3.63 5.97 14.13
N LEU A 99 3.07 5.03 13.36
CA LEU A 99 1.82 5.25 12.63
C LEU A 99 0.66 5.55 13.59
N ARG A 100 0.51 4.83 14.70
CA ARG A 100 -0.53 5.12 15.72
C ARG A 100 -0.41 6.51 16.35
N ARG A 101 0.80 7.07 16.46
CA ARG A 101 0.97 8.46 16.92
C ARG A 101 0.53 9.47 15.86
N LYS A 102 0.66 9.13 14.58
CA LYS A 102 0.38 10.02 13.44
C LYS A 102 -1.05 9.86 12.89
N ALA A 103 -1.63 8.68 13.03
CA ALA A 103 -2.97 8.27 12.67
C ALA A 103 -3.52 7.33 13.77
N PRO A 104 -4.01 7.87 14.90
CA PRO A 104 -4.46 7.07 16.05
C PRO A 104 -5.60 6.11 15.75
N ASP A 105 -6.49 6.50 14.84
CA ASP A 105 -7.70 5.76 14.48
C ASP A 105 -7.52 4.92 13.20
N MET A 106 -6.27 4.62 12.83
CA MET A 106 -5.89 3.79 11.68
C MET A 106 -6.54 2.40 11.75
N MET A 107 -7.52 2.14 10.88
CA MET A 107 -8.20 0.86 10.73
C MET A 107 -8.19 0.37 9.28
N ASN A 108 -8.21 1.26 8.29
CA ASN A 108 -8.16 0.95 6.87
C ASN A 108 -6.80 1.38 6.31
N VAL A 109 -5.94 0.40 6.00
CA VAL A 109 -4.61 0.67 5.45
C VAL A 109 -4.59 0.29 3.97
N GLY A 110 -4.05 1.17 3.14
CA GLY A 110 -3.76 0.86 1.73
C GLY A 110 -2.27 0.67 1.50
N ILE A 111 -1.89 -0.28 0.65
CA ILE A 111 -0.55 -0.40 0.08
C ILE A 111 -0.68 -0.01 -1.38
N VAL A 112 0.05 1.00 -1.84
CA VAL A 112 0.11 1.37 -3.26
C VAL A 112 1.48 0.96 -3.79
N ILE A 113 1.50 0.13 -4.83
CA ILE A 113 2.72 -0.15 -5.58
C ILE A 113 2.76 0.81 -6.76
N GLY A 114 3.69 1.77 -6.70
CA GLY A 114 3.92 2.73 -7.77
C GLY A 114 4.64 2.11 -8.95
N GLU A 115 4.36 2.60 -10.16
CA GLU A 115 4.99 2.12 -11.40
C GLU A 115 6.52 2.19 -11.30
N THR A 116 7.05 3.22 -10.64
CA THR A 116 8.49 3.42 -10.47
C THR A 116 9.13 2.46 -9.49
N ALA A 117 8.38 1.75 -8.64
CA ALA A 117 8.95 0.75 -7.73
C ALA A 117 9.69 -0.35 -8.51
N TYR A 118 9.13 -0.75 -9.65
CA TYR A 118 9.68 -1.76 -10.57
C TYR A 118 10.96 -1.34 -11.27
N ASN A 119 11.32 -0.05 -11.25
CA ASN A 119 12.61 0.42 -11.76
C ASN A 119 13.76 0.11 -10.80
N GLU A 120 13.47 -0.31 -9.57
CA GLU A 120 14.48 -0.69 -8.60
C GLU A 120 14.95 -2.13 -8.85
N VAL A 121 16.26 -2.31 -8.97
CA VAL A 121 16.85 -3.61 -9.27
C VAL A 121 16.63 -4.55 -8.09
N GLY A 122 16.03 -5.72 -8.35
CA GLY A 122 15.73 -6.71 -7.31
C GLY A 122 14.42 -6.44 -6.56
N PHE A 123 13.61 -5.46 -6.99
CA PHE A 123 12.29 -5.26 -6.42
C PHE A 123 11.32 -6.39 -6.83
N GLU A 124 10.73 -7.04 -5.82
CA GLU A 124 9.66 -8.01 -5.99
C GLU A 124 8.43 -7.55 -5.23
N GLU A 125 7.34 -7.28 -5.96
CA GLU A 125 6.08 -6.84 -5.36
C GLU A 125 5.58 -7.83 -4.29
N ALA A 126 5.65 -9.13 -4.57
CA ALA A 126 5.17 -10.16 -3.65
C ALA A 126 5.87 -10.06 -2.29
N ILE A 127 7.18 -9.82 -2.28
CA ILE A 127 7.97 -9.64 -1.05
C ILE A 127 7.54 -8.36 -0.32
N ALA A 128 7.35 -7.25 -1.04
CA ALA A 128 6.91 -5.98 -0.47
C ALA A 128 5.53 -6.13 0.21
N VAL A 129 4.58 -6.73 -0.52
CA VAL A 129 3.22 -6.95 -0.06
C VAL A 129 3.19 -7.92 1.11
N GLU A 130 3.94 -9.02 1.08
CA GLU A 130 4.02 -9.97 2.19
C GLU A 130 4.59 -9.31 3.45
N LYS A 131 5.68 -8.55 3.32
CA LYS A 131 6.35 -7.86 4.43
C LYS A 131 5.41 -6.85 5.10
N LEU A 132 4.79 -5.97 4.32
CA LEU A 132 3.83 -4.99 4.84
C LEU A 132 2.58 -5.68 5.40
N THR A 133 2.07 -6.73 4.75
CA THR A 133 0.93 -7.51 5.26
C THR A 133 1.22 -8.07 6.65
N LYS A 134 2.39 -8.68 6.87
CA LYS A 134 2.80 -9.22 8.17
C LYS A 134 2.86 -8.14 9.27
N ILE A 135 3.28 -6.93 8.92
CA ILE A 135 3.31 -5.79 9.84
C ILE A 135 1.88 -5.40 10.21
N PHE A 136 1.03 -5.14 9.22
CA PHE A 136 -0.31 -4.62 9.45
C PHE A 136 -1.28 -5.65 10.03
N GLN A 137 -1.05 -6.95 9.84
CA GLN A 137 -1.81 -8.00 10.52
C GLN A 137 -1.76 -7.91 12.06
N LYS A 138 -0.78 -7.18 12.61
CA LYS A 138 -0.68 -6.91 14.06
C LYS A 138 -1.69 -5.84 14.52
N ILE A 139 -2.36 -5.14 13.60
CA ILE A 139 -3.48 -4.25 13.89
C ILE A 139 -4.76 -5.09 14.00
N GLN A 140 -5.31 -5.20 15.20
CA GLN A 140 -6.54 -5.95 15.42
C GLN A 140 -7.75 -5.22 14.84
N GLY A 141 -8.52 -5.91 14.00
CA GLY A 141 -9.80 -5.43 13.46
C GLY A 141 -9.69 -4.49 12.24
N GLY A 142 -8.48 -4.27 11.72
CA GLY A 142 -8.26 -3.44 10.54
C GLY A 142 -8.48 -4.18 9.20
N SER A 143 -8.49 -3.43 8.11
CA SER A 143 -8.48 -3.94 6.74
C SER A 143 -7.21 -3.50 6.01
N LEU A 144 -6.77 -4.33 5.06
CA LEU A 144 -5.63 -4.00 4.19
C LEU A 144 -6.00 -4.18 2.73
N THR A 145 -5.78 -3.13 1.93
CA THR A 145 -6.06 -3.14 0.50
C THR A 145 -4.78 -2.85 -0.28
N LEU A 146 -4.48 -3.67 -1.28
CA LEU A 146 -3.44 -3.44 -2.26
C LEU A 146 -4.02 -2.62 -3.42
N PHE A 147 -3.26 -1.62 -3.86
CA PHE A 147 -3.54 -0.82 -5.04
C PHE A 147 -2.31 -0.80 -5.96
N HIS A 148 -2.55 -0.65 -7.26
CA HIS A 148 -1.49 -0.47 -8.24
C HIS A 148 -1.63 0.88 -8.92
N GLU A 149 -0.53 1.63 -8.99
CA GLU A 149 -0.48 2.93 -9.65
C GLU A 149 0.27 2.83 -10.98
N LYS A 150 -0.26 3.51 -11.99
CA LYS A 150 0.35 3.68 -13.30
C LYS A 150 0.00 5.05 -13.87
N GLU A 151 0.98 5.76 -14.41
CA GLU A 151 0.79 7.10 -15.00
C GLU A 151 0.10 8.11 -14.06
N GLY A 152 0.30 8.01 -12.74
CA GLY A 152 -0.32 8.86 -11.73
C GLY A 152 -1.77 8.48 -11.39
N HIS A 153 -2.22 7.28 -11.78
CA HIS A 153 -3.58 6.80 -11.56
C HIS A 153 -3.59 5.42 -10.92
N LEU A 154 -4.50 5.22 -9.96
CA LEU A 154 -4.79 3.88 -9.44
C LEU A 154 -5.52 3.07 -10.51
N THR A 155 -5.00 1.89 -10.82
CA THR A 155 -5.43 1.03 -11.93
C THR A 155 -6.08 -0.26 -11.49
N ASP A 156 -5.70 -0.77 -10.33
CA ASP A 156 -6.23 -2.00 -9.75
C ASP A 156 -6.36 -1.86 -8.22
N MET A 157 -7.26 -2.66 -7.63
CA MET A 157 -7.32 -2.85 -6.20
C MET A 157 -7.62 -4.30 -5.84
N LYS A 158 -7.01 -4.76 -4.75
CA LYS A 158 -7.21 -6.10 -4.20
C LYS A 158 -7.23 -6.04 -2.67
N LYS A 159 -8.35 -6.44 -2.08
CA LYS A 159 -8.42 -6.64 -0.62
C LYS A 159 -7.53 -7.80 -0.21
N LEU A 160 -6.64 -7.57 0.76
CA LEU A 160 -5.71 -8.56 1.28
C LEU A 160 -6.25 -9.25 2.54
N TYR A 161 -6.93 -8.52 3.43
CA TYR A 161 -7.73 -9.07 4.53
C TYR A 161 -8.78 -8.06 5.02
#